data_AF-A0A3P6UI80-F1
#
_entry.id   AF-A0A3P6UI80-F1
#
_cell.length_a   1.000
_cell.length_b   1.000
_cell.length_c   1.000
_cell.angle_alpha   90.00
_cell.angle_beta   90.00
_cell.angle_gamma   90.00
#
_symmetry.space_group_name_H-M   'P 1'
#
loop_
_entity.id
_entity.type
_entity.pdbx_description
1 polymer ?
#
loop_
_entity_poly.entity_id
_entity_poly.type
_entity_poly.pdbx_seq_one_letter_code
_entity_poly.pdbx_strand_id
1 'polypeptide(L)' 'MGSLTRSEDMRFCQLIVEKEAAFNCVAELGKHPFVQFKDVRIFEFLRTS' A
#
# COMPACT_ATOMS: atom_id res chain seq x y z
N MET A 1 8.27 11.59 -12.61
CA MET A 1 8.79 12.29 -13.81
C MET A 1 7.90 11.84 -14.95
N GLY A 2 7.16 12.73 -15.61
CA GLY A 2 6.02 12.38 -16.47
C GLY A 2 6.34 11.38 -17.57
N SER A 3 6.04 10.11 -17.34
CA SER A 3 6.16 9.04 -18.32
C SER A 3 4.89 9.02 -19.18
N LEU A 4 4.79 9.94 -20.15
CA LEU A 4 3.65 10.01 -21.07
C LEU A 4 3.50 8.76 -21.96
N THR A 5 4.53 7.93 -22.04
CA THR A 5 4.60 6.74 -22.91
C THR A 5 4.40 5.41 -22.19
N ARG A 6 4.62 5.32 -20.86
CA ARG A 6 4.53 4.07 -20.07
C ARG A 6 4.17 4.37 -18.62
N SER A 7 3.62 3.38 -17.90
CA SER A 7 3.38 3.50 -16.45
C SER A 7 4.69 3.77 -15.70
N GLU A 8 4.63 4.56 -14.62
CA GLU A 8 5.76 4.71 -13.71
C GLU A 8 6.04 3.39 -12.97
N ASP A 9 7.31 3.16 -12.62
CA ASP A 9 7.72 1.99 -11.86
C ASP A 9 7.10 2.02 -10.46
N MET A 10 6.32 0.99 -10.14
CA MET A 10 5.70 0.80 -8.82
C MET A 10 6.45 -0.27 -8.03
N ARG A 11 6.49 -0.14 -6.70
CA ARG A 11 7.03 -1.17 -5.80
C ARG A 11 5.93 -1.77 -4.94
N PHE A 12 5.94 -3.09 -4.79
CA PHE A 12 5.13 -3.80 -3.82
C PHE A 12 5.86 -3.80 -2.47
N CYS A 13 5.28 -3.13 -1.48
CA CYS A 13 5.86 -2.99 -0.15
C CYS A 13 4.94 -3.64 0.89
N GLN A 14 5.54 -4.22 1.93
CA GLN A 14 4.83 -4.70 3.11
C GLN A 14 5.01 -3.69 4.25
N LEU A 15 3.91 -3.27 4.87
CA LEU A 15 3.92 -2.39 6.03
C LEU A 15 3.70 -3.23 7.30
N ILE A 16 4.66 -3.18 8.23
CA ILE A 16 4.55 -3.81 9.55
C ILE A 16 4.51 -2.68 10.58
N VAL A 17 3.43 -2.60 11.34
CA VAL A 17 3.19 -1.53 12.31
C VAL A 17 2.72 -2.11 13.64
N GLU A 18 3.12 -1.47 14.72
CA GLU A 18 2.63 -1.73 16.06
C GLU A 18 1.15 -1.26 16.16
N LYS A 19 0.33 -1.96 16.95
CA LYS A 19 -1.13 -1.80 16.99
C LYS A 19 -1.55 -0.41 17.47
N GLU A 20 -0.90 0.14 18.49
CA GLU A 20 -1.20 1.47 19.03
C GLU A 20 -0.71 2.58 18.09
N ALA A 21 0.41 2.35 17.39
CA ALA A 21 0.94 3.28 16.39
C ALA A 21 0.22 3.21 15.02
N ALA A 22 -0.49 2.13 14.72
CA ALA A 22 -1.04 1.84 13.39
C ALA A 22 -1.93 2.97 12.84
N PHE A 23 -2.81 3.53 13.68
CA PHE A 23 -3.70 4.60 13.27
C PHE A 23 -2.93 5.85 12.85
N ASN A 24 -1.93 6.25 13.65
CA ASN A 24 -1.13 7.43 13.37
C ASN A 24 -0.29 7.25 12.09
N CYS A 25 0.32 6.06 11.92
CA CYS A 25 1.07 5.75 10.72
C CYS A 25 0.21 5.78 9.45
N VAL A 26 -1.00 5.23 9.48
CA VAL A 26 -1.92 5.27 8.34
C VAL A 26 -2.43 6.69 8.09
N ALA A 27 -2.66 7.48 9.14
CA ALA A 27 -3.07 8.87 9.01
C ALA A 27 -1.99 9.72 8.31
N GLU A 28 -0.71 9.55 8.65
CA GLU A 28 0.39 10.21 7.96
C GLU A 28 0.51 9.77 6.49
N LEU A 29 0.39 8.46 6.21
CA LEU A 29 0.39 7.94 4.84
C LEU A 29 -0.77 8.50 4.01
N GLY A 30 -1.95 8.72 4.62
CA GLY A 30 -3.12 9.30 3.96
C GLY A 30 -2.95 10.75 3.53
N LYS A 31 -1.98 11.49 4.08
CA LYS A 31 -1.67 12.87 3.66
C LYS A 31 -0.95 12.92 2.30
N HIS A 32 -0.49 11.78 1.81
CA HIS A 32 0.39 11.64 0.67
C HIS A 32 -0.26 10.77 -0.41
N PRO A 33 -0.55 11.30 -1.62
CA PRO A 33 -1.26 10.56 -2.67
C PRO A 33 -0.34 9.61 -3.47
N PHE A 34 0.58 8.89 -2.81
CA PHE A 34 1.59 8.06 -3.49
C PHE A 34 1.43 6.55 -3.22
N VAL A 35 0.56 6.17 -2.29
CA VAL A 35 0.39 4.79 -1.84
C VAL A 35 -0.99 4.26 -2.24
N GLN A 36 -1.02 3.00 -2.69
CA GLN A 36 -2.24 2.27 -3.00
C GLN A 36 -2.32 1.05 -2.09
N PHE A 37 -3.31 1.01 -1.20
CA PHE A 37 -3.51 -0.13 -0.30
C PHE A 37 -4.19 -1.29 -1.03
N LYS A 38 -3.68 -2.50 -0.80
CA LYS A 38 -4.28 -3.74 -1.28
C LYS A 38 -5.04 -4.42 -0.15
N ASP A 39 -6.23 -4.93 -0.46
CA ASP A 39 -6.96 -5.76 0.50
C ASP A 39 -6.22 -7.08 0.73
N VAL A 40 -5.66 -7.23 1.93
CA VAL A 40 -4.87 -8.40 2.34
C VAL A 40 -5.77 -9.62 2.57
N ARG A 41 -7.03 -9.44 2.99
CA ARG A 41 -7.95 -10.55 3.27
C ARG A 41 -8.36 -11.29 2.01
N ILE A 42 -8.68 -10.53 0.95
CA ILE A 42 -8.99 -11.12 -0.37
C ILE A 42 -7.73 -11.76 -0.98
N PHE A 43 -6.57 -11.13 -0.81
CA PHE A 43 -5.32 -11.65 -1.35
C PHE A 43 -4.89 -12.97 -0.70
N GLU A 44 -4.98 -13.10 0.61
CA GLU A 44 -4.69 -14.35 1.33
C GLU A 44 -5.69 -15.46 0.97
N PHE A 45 -6.97 -15.11 0.77
CA PHE A 45 -7.99 -16.06 0.32
C PHE A 45 -7.67 -16.67 -1.05
N LEU A 46 -7.29 -15.85 -2.03
CA LEU A 46 -6.92 -16.32 -3.38
C LEU A 46 -5.58 -17.07 -3.40
N ARG A 47 -4.68 -16.84 -2.44
CA ARG A 47 -3.40 -17.56 -2.36
C ARG A 47 -3.54 -18.97 -1.76
N THR A 48 -4.60 -19.21 -1.00
CA THR A 48 -4.83 -20.46 -0.25
C THR A 48 -5.84 -21.38 -0.95
N SER A 49 -6.39 -20.95 -2.10
CA SER A 49 -7.43 -21.65 -2.86
C SER A 49 -6.92 -22.21 -4.19
#